data_AF-F4PT24-F1
#
_entry.id   AF-F4PT24-F1
#
_cell.length_a   1.000
_cell.length_b   1.000
_cell.length_c   1.000
_cell.angle_alpha   90.00
_cell.angle_beta   90.00
_cell.angle_gamma   90.00
#
_symmetry.space_group_name_H-M   'P 1'
#
loop_
_entity.id
_entity.type
_entity.pdbx_description
1 polymer ?
#
loop_
_entity_poly.entity_id
_entity_poly.type
_entity_poly.pdbx_seq_one_letter_code
_entity_poly.pdbx_strand_id
1 'polypeptide(L)'
;MDRKFNNNHKEITSSEEDDSPQEDEIAWIPWYCNLKGHEFFATIEEDYIQDDFNLTGLSSVVPHYESALGIILDDDPDEPLSEDQQESLERSADILYGLIHARYILTMKGLQHMHEKFKRAEFGRCPRVFCQNQPVLPVGLSDMTGVDTVKVYCPRYIDGAYFGTTFPHLLLITYPELAPPKPHQTYIPKIYGFKIHKTARERTLQHQQQQKSRINK
;
A
#
# COMPACT_ATOMS: atom_id res chain seq x y z
N MET A 1 14.39 3.44 -11.70
CA MET A 1 15.78 3.33 -11.21
C MET A 1 15.93 1.85 -10.96
N ASP A 2 16.41 1.15 -11.97
CA ASP A 2 16.52 -0.30 -11.92
C ASP A 2 17.80 -0.62 -11.16
N ARG A 3 17.69 -1.39 -10.06
CA ARG A 3 18.85 -1.88 -9.34
C ARG A 3 19.51 -2.91 -10.24
N LYS A 4 20.62 -2.53 -10.89
CA LYS A 4 21.44 -3.50 -11.63
C LYS A 4 22.20 -4.33 -10.60
N PHE A 5 21.80 -5.58 -10.40
CA PHE A 5 22.64 -6.57 -9.74
C PHE A 5 23.95 -6.65 -10.51
N ASN A 6 25.03 -6.16 -9.89
CA ASN A 6 26.34 -6.14 -10.53
C ASN A 6 26.98 -7.52 -10.32
N ASN A 7 26.84 -8.42 -11.29
CA ASN A 7 27.63 -9.64 -11.38
C ASN A 7 29.10 -9.27 -11.66
N ASN A 8 29.81 -8.81 -10.63
CA ASN A 8 31.23 -8.53 -10.72
C ASN A 8 32.01 -9.85 -10.67
N HIS A 9 32.27 -10.39 -11.86
CA HIS A 9 33.42 -11.25 -12.12
C HIS A 9 34.68 -10.55 -11.59
N LYS A 10 35.23 -11.00 -10.46
CA LYS A 10 36.56 -10.62 -10.00
C LYS A 10 37.59 -11.26 -10.94
N GLU A 11 37.92 -10.60 -12.04
CA GLU A 11 39.22 -10.79 -12.67
C GLU A 11 40.28 -10.16 -11.76
N ILE A 12 41.17 -11.02 -11.25
CA ILE A 12 42.33 -10.61 -10.47
C ILE A 12 43.29 -9.88 -11.42
N THR A 13 43.29 -8.55 -11.35
CA THR A 13 44.40 -7.73 -11.85
C THR A 13 44.78 -6.72 -10.78
N SER A 14 46.06 -6.70 -10.48
CA SER A 14 46.70 -5.96 -9.40
C SER A 14 46.66 -4.45 -9.61
N SER A 15 46.53 -3.74 -8.48
CA SER A 15 46.95 -2.36 -8.19
C SER A 15 46.32 -1.25 -9.02
N GLU A 16 45.38 -0.55 -8.39
CA GLU A 16 45.36 0.92 -8.23
C GLU A 16 44.25 1.25 -7.20
N GLU A 17 44.61 2.00 -6.15
CA GLU A 17 43.68 2.49 -5.13
C GLU A 17 42.79 3.57 -5.75
N ASP A 18 41.59 3.19 -6.21
CA ASP A 18 40.54 4.12 -6.63
C ASP A 18 39.66 4.45 -5.42
N ASP A 19 39.92 5.61 -4.80
CA ASP A 19 39.07 6.24 -3.78
C ASP A 19 37.88 6.91 -4.46
N SER A 20 37.05 6.11 -5.14
CA SER A 20 35.69 6.51 -5.47
C SER A 20 34.87 6.45 -4.17
N PRO A 21 34.04 7.47 -3.85
CA PRO A 21 33.13 7.35 -2.73
C PRO A 21 32.25 6.13 -3.03
N GLN A 22 32.39 5.08 -2.21
CA GLN A 22 31.50 3.93 -2.26
C GLN A 22 30.09 4.50 -2.26
N GLU A 23 29.37 4.38 -3.38
CA GLU A 23 27.94 4.64 -3.39
C GLU A 23 27.38 3.69 -2.35
N ASP A 24 27.01 4.22 -1.17
CA ASP A 24 26.40 3.42 -0.11
C ASP A 24 25.24 2.66 -0.74
N GLU A 25 25.44 1.36 -0.97
CA GLU A 25 24.46 0.55 -1.66
C GLU A 25 23.20 0.53 -0.78
N ILE A 26 22.14 1.17 -1.28
CA ILE A 26 20.89 1.27 -0.53
C ILE A 26 20.31 -0.14 -0.43
N ALA A 27 20.16 -0.63 0.81
CA ALA A 27 19.52 -1.90 1.10
C ALA A 27 18.17 -2.05 0.39
N TRP A 28 17.79 -3.28 0.09
CA TRP A 28 16.60 -3.60 -0.71
C TRP A 28 15.33 -2.99 -0.13
N ILE A 29 15.13 -3.08 1.19
CA ILE A 29 13.92 -2.60 1.86
C ILE A 29 13.73 -1.07 1.72
N PRO A 30 14.68 -0.22 2.12
CA PRO A 30 14.60 1.22 1.88
C PRO A 30 14.46 1.59 0.40
N TRP A 31 15.19 0.90 -0.48
CA TRP A 31 15.09 1.11 -1.93
C TRP A 31 13.67 0.84 -2.43
N TYR A 32 13.11 -0.32 -2.09
CA TYR A 32 11.78 -0.77 -2.50
C TYR A 32 10.69 0.20 -2.02
N CYS A 33 10.76 0.66 -0.76
CA CYS A 33 9.80 1.62 -0.21
C CYS A 33 9.89 3.02 -0.84
N ASN A 34 11.02 3.37 -1.45
CA ASN A 34 11.22 4.66 -2.13
C ASN A 34 10.83 4.64 -3.61
N LEU A 35 10.46 3.49 -4.16
CA LEU A 35 9.95 3.39 -5.53
C LEU A 35 8.64 4.19 -5.69
N LYS A 36 8.46 4.77 -6.87
CA LYS A 36 7.24 5.50 -7.20
C LYS A 36 6.04 4.56 -7.16
N GLY A 37 5.00 4.92 -6.41
CA GLY A 37 3.83 4.06 -6.17
C GLY A 37 3.94 3.18 -4.91
N HIS A 38 5.09 3.17 -4.24
CA HIS A 38 5.33 2.39 -3.02
C HIS A 38 5.27 3.25 -1.75
N GLU A 39 4.74 4.47 -1.85
CA GLU A 39 4.72 5.45 -0.76
C GLU A 39 3.92 4.96 0.46
N PHE A 40 3.06 3.96 0.28
CA PHE A 40 2.25 3.38 1.33
C PHE A 40 2.98 2.33 2.17
N PHE A 41 4.09 1.79 1.66
CA PHE A 41 4.88 0.83 2.41
C PHE A 41 5.62 1.51 3.57
N ALA A 42 5.81 0.74 4.64
CA ALA A 42 6.67 1.08 5.75
C ALA A 42 7.93 0.25 5.61
N THR A 43 9.08 0.83 5.90
CA THR A 43 10.35 0.11 5.99
C THR A 43 10.29 -0.82 7.19
N ILE A 44 10.28 -2.13 6.94
CA ILE A 44 10.25 -3.16 7.97
C ILE A 44 11.67 -3.35 8.50
N GLU A 45 11.82 -3.47 9.81
CA GLU A 45 13.11 -3.78 10.43
C GLU A 45 13.48 -5.24 10.15
N GLU A 46 14.75 -5.50 9.83
CA GLU A 46 15.23 -6.85 9.52
C GLU A 46 15.02 -7.84 10.68
N ASP A 47 15.05 -7.37 11.93
CA ASP A 47 14.80 -8.19 13.13
C ASP A 47 13.42 -8.87 13.09
N TYR A 48 12.42 -8.20 12.53
CA TYR A 48 11.08 -8.73 12.37
C TYR A 48 11.01 -9.81 11.29
N ILE A 49 11.78 -9.63 10.21
CA ILE A 49 11.83 -10.54 9.06
C ILE A 49 12.65 -11.79 9.40
N GLN A 50 13.74 -11.64 10.14
CA GLN A 50 14.60 -12.75 10.55
C GLN A 50 13.95 -13.69 11.58
N ASP A 51 12.86 -13.27 12.23
CA ASP A 51 12.09 -14.13 13.14
C ASP A 51 11.07 -14.96 12.35
N ASP A 52 11.42 -16.23 12.11
CA ASP A 52 10.60 -17.23 11.41
C ASP A 52 9.16 -17.33 11.91
N PHE A 53 8.91 -17.04 13.20
CA PHE A 53 7.57 -17.09 13.76
C PHE A 53 6.64 -16.09 13.05
N ASN A 54 7.14 -14.90 12.73
CA ASN A 54 6.37 -13.86 12.04
C ASN A 54 6.04 -14.24 10.59
N LEU A 55 6.87 -15.09 9.98
CA LEU A 55 6.75 -15.52 8.58
C LEU A 55 5.99 -16.84 8.39
N THR A 56 5.52 -17.45 9.48
CA THR A 56 4.84 -18.76 9.46
C THR A 56 3.76 -18.85 8.37
N GLY A 57 3.83 -19.90 7.56
CA GLY A 57 2.86 -20.21 6.50
C GLY A 57 3.10 -19.52 5.15
N LEU A 58 3.97 -18.51 5.07
CA LEU A 58 4.23 -17.78 3.81
C LEU A 58 4.96 -18.64 2.78
N SER A 59 5.82 -19.57 3.21
CA SER A 59 6.54 -20.49 2.34
C SER A 59 5.64 -21.40 1.49
N SER A 60 4.38 -21.62 1.92
CA SER A 60 3.39 -22.39 1.15
C SER A 60 2.65 -21.56 0.09
N VAL A 61 2.74 -20.24 0.18
CA VAL A 61 1.99 -19.29 -0.66
C VAL A 61 2.90 -18.64 -1.70
N VAL A 62 4.15 -18.38 -1.35
CA VAL A 62 5.11 -17.66 -2.20
C VAL A 62 6.03 -18.65 -2.93
N PRO A 63 6.11 -18.60 -4.26
CA PRO A 63 7.11 -19.35 -5.03
C PRO A 63 8.53 -18.92 -4.64
N HIS A 64 9.49 -19.85 -4.69
CA HIS A 64 10.91 -19.54 -4.42
C HIS A 64 11.16 -18.79 -3.10
N TYR A 65 10.37 -19.09 -2.06
CA TYR A 65 10.35 -18.35 -0.80
C TYR A 65 11.74 -18.05 -0.21
N GLU A 66 12.63 -19.04 -0.08
CA GLU A 66 13.97 -18.86 0.50
C GLU A 66 14.81 -17.87 -0.30
N SER A 67 14.84 -18.03 -1.63
CA SER A 67 15.59 -17.14 -2.53
C SER A 67 14.99 -15.73 -2.56
N ALA A 68 13.66 -15.61 -2.52
CA ALA A 68 12.97 -14.33 -2.44
C ALA A 68 13.25 -13.61 -1.11
N LEU A 69 13.32 -14.36 0.00
CA LEU A 69 13.69 -13.83 1.30
C LEU A 69 15.13 -13.34 1.32
N GLY A 70 16.06 -14.10 0.72
CA GLY A 70 17.45 -13.68 0.54
C GLY A 70 17.56 -12.36 -0.22
N ILE A 71 16.82 -12.18 -1.32
CA ILE A 71 16.78 -10.90 -2.05
C ILE A 71 16.33 -9.72 -1.16
N ILE A 72 15.29 -9.93 -0.33
CA ILE A 72 14.78 -8.89 0.57
C ILE A 72 15.80 -8.50 1.64
N LEU A 73 16.60 -9.47 2.09
CA LEU A 73 17.66 -9.31 3.10
C LEU A 73 19.03 -8.98 2.51
N ASP A 74 19.11 -8.70 1.20
CA ASP A 74 20.36 -8.42 0.48
C ASP A 74 21.40 -9.57 0.55
N ASP A 75 20.94 -10.82 0.63
CA ASP A 75 21.81 -12.01 0.54
C ASP A 75 22.23 -12.28 -0.91
N ASP A 76 23.50 -12.62 -1.10
CA ASP A 76 24.05 -12.99 -2.41
C ASP A 76 23.52 -14.37 -2.86
N PRO A 77 23.12 -14.53 -4.14
CA PRO A 77 22.73 -15.83 -4.66
C PRO A 77 23.94 -16.77 -4.76
N ASP A 78 23.76 -18.04 -4.38
CA ASP A 78 24.80 -19.07 -4.46
C ASP A 78 25.30 -19.32 -5.90
N GLU A 79 24.41 -19.15 -6.89
CA GLU A 79 24.67 -19.37 -8.30
C GLU A 79 24.20 -18.18 -9.16
N PRO A 80 24.90 -17.87 -10.26
CA PRO A 80 24.47 -16.83 -11.18
C PRO A 80 23.13 -17.21 -11.83
N LEU A 81 22.14 -16.33 -11.69
CA LEU A 81 20.79 -16.52 -12.20
C LEU A 81 20.67 -16.06 -13.67
N SER A 82 19.85 -16.75 -14.46
CA SER A 82 19.45 -16.24 -15.78
C SER A 82 18.47 -15.06 -15.64
N GLU A 83 18.34 -14.24 -16.69
CA GLU A 83 17.40 -13.10 -16.67
C GLU A 83 15.96 -13.51 -16.33
N ASP A 84 15.46 -14.60 -16.92
CA ASP A 84 14.12 -15.13 -16.63
C ASP A 84 13.94 -15.58 -15.17
N GLN A 85 14.99 -16.15 -14.56
CA GLN A 85 14.97 -16.58 -13.17
C GLN A 85 14.99 -15.37 -12.23
N GLN A 86 15.81 -14.37 -12.56
CA GLN A 86 15.89 -13.12 -11.83
C GLN A 86 14.53 -12.41 -11.80
N GLU A 87 13.87 -12.25 -12.95
CA GLU A 87 12.55 -11.60 -13.01
C GLU A 87 11.49 -12.38 -12.18
N SER A 88 11.54 -13.72 -12.24
CA SER A 88 10.63 -14.56 -11.45
C SER A 88 10.87 -14.44 -9.94
N LEU A 89 12.13 -14.31 -9.53
CA LEU A 89 12.51 -14.13 -8.13
C LEU A 89 12.16 -12.74 -7.60
N GLU A 90 12.39 -11.68 -8.39
CA GLU A 90 11.99 -10.31 -8.05
C GLU A 90 10.48 -10.22 -7.83
N ARG A 91 9.68 -10.83 -8.72
CA ARG A 91 8.22 -10.91 -8.52
C ARG A 91 7.83 -11.66 -7.25
N SER A 92 8.59 -12.69 -6.88
CA SER A 92 8.36 -13.46 -5.66
C SER A 92 8.72 -12.64 -4.42
N ALA A 93 9.80 -11.85 -4.48
CA ALA A 93 10.21 -10.91 -3.43
C ALA A 93 9.17 -9.81 -3.22
N ASP A 94 8.61 -9.22 -4.29
CA ASP A 94 7.53 -8.22 -4.20
C ASP A 94 6.30 -8.77 -3.45
N ILE A 95 5.87 -9.98 -3.82
CA ILE A 95 4.72 -10.65 -3.19
C ILE A 95 5.04 -10.95 -1.72
N LEU A 96 6.23 -11.50 -1.45
CA LEU A 96 6.66 -11.85 -0.10
C LEU A 96 6.69 -10.61 0.80
N TYR A 97 7.38 -9.55 0.38
CA TYR A 97 7.47 -8.31 1.14
C TYR A 97 6.09 -7.70 1.39
N GLY A 98 5.19 -7.75 0.41
CA GLY A 98 3.80 -7.31 0.58
C GLY A 98 3.04 -8.08 1.67
N LEU A 99 3.20 -9.42 1.72
CA LEU A 99 2.57 -10.26 2.74
C LEU A 99 3.18 -10.07 4.13
N ILE A 100 4.50 -9.89 4.21
CA ILE A 100 5.21 -9.55 5.45
C ILE A 100 4.74 -8.18 5.95
N HIS A 101 4.68 -7.18 5.07
CA HIS A 101 4.22 -5.83 5.38
C HIS A 101 2.81 -5.83 5.97
N ALA A 102 1.89 -6.60 5.37
CA ALA A 102 0.51 -6.73 5.85
C ALA A 102 0.44 -7.27 7.30
N ARG A 103 1.36 -8.15 7.70
CA ARG A 103 1.49 -8.64 9.08
C ARG A 103 2.17 -7.61 9.99
N TYR A 104 3.26 -7.03 9.51
CA TYR A 104 4.08 -6.08 10.26
C TYR A 104 3.27 -4.85 10.72
N ILE A 105 2.44 -4.27 9.85
CA ILE A 105 1.65 -3.08 10.18
C ILE A 105 0.59 -3.31 11.27
N LEU A 106 0.33 -4.56 11.64
CA LEU A 106 -0.53 -4.93 12.76
C LEU A 106 0.21 -5.06 14.09
N THR A 107 1.55 -5.03 14.08
CA THR A 107 2.38 -5.01 15.29
C THR A 107 2.42 -3.61 15.92
N MET A 108 2.86 -3.51 17.17
CA MET A 108 2.99 -2.22 17.84
C MET A 108 4.00 -1.29 17.15
N LYS A 109 5.16 -1.81 16.72
CA LYS A 109 6.17 -1.05 15.95
C LYS A 109 5.60 -0.60 14.60
N GLY A 110 4.97 -1.51 13.85
CA GLY A 110 4.38 -1.20 12.55
C GLY A 110 3.26 -0.16 12.61
N LEU A 111 2.39 -0.25 13.62
CA LEU A 111 1.35 0.75 13.87
C LEU A 111 1.94 2.14 14.13
N GLN A 112 3.01 2.24 14.92
CA GLN A 112 3.70 3.50 15.17
C GLN A 112 4.30 4.09 13.89
N HIS A 113 4.93 3.25 13.04
CA HIS A 113 5.44 3.68 11.74
C HIS A 113 4.34 4.23 10.84
N MET A 114 3.24 3.48 10.68
CA MET A 114 2.11 3.91 9.85
C MET A 114 1.44 5.17 10.41
N HIS A 115 1.38 5.33 11.74
CA HIS A 115 0.87 6.53 12.39
C HIS A 115 1.70 7.78 12.05
N GLU A 116 3.03 7.70 12.08
CA GLU A 116 3.86 8.84 11.72
C GLU A 116 3.74 9.22 10.24
N LYS A 117 3.65 8.22 9.33
CA LYS A 117 3.34 8.46 7.92
C LYS A 117 1.97 9.13 7.72
N PHE A 118 0.97 8.69 8.49
CA PHE A 118 -0.38 9.27 8.46
C PHE A 118 -0.38 10.74 8.91
N LYS A 119 0.32 11.07 9.99
CA LYS A 119 0.47 12.46 10.47
C LYS A 119 1.11 13.38 9.43
N ARG A 120 2.06 12.85 8.64
CA ARG A 120 2.69 13.56 7.52
C ARG A 120 1.85 13.57 6.24
N ALA A 121 0.69 12.90 6.24
CA ALA A 121 -0.21 12.74 5.10
C ALA A 121 0.45 12.10 3.88
N GLU A 122 1.41 11.18 4.10
CA GLU A 122 2.13 10.47 3.03
C GLU A 122 1.21 9.53 2.23
N PHE A 123 0.14 9.03 2.85
CA PHE A 123 -0.87 8.22 2.15
C PHE A 123 -1.82 9.07 1.28
N GLY A 124 -1.61 10.39 1.23
CA GLY A 124 -2.44 11.33 0.52
C GLY A 124 -3.56 11.92 1.38
N ARG A 125 -4.53 12.54 0.70
CA ARG A 125 -5.62 13.28 1.34
C ARG A 125 -6.94 13.00 0.63
N CYS A 126 -8.03 13.08 1.37
CA CYS A 126 -9.34 12.76 0.84
C CYS A 126 -9.73 13.74 -0.28
N PRO A 127 -10.13 13.26 -1.47
CA PRO A 127 -10.50 14.12 -2.59
C PRO A 127 -11.83 14.84 -2.39
N ARG A 128 -12.63 14.47 -1.37
CA ARG A 128 -13.89 15.16 -1.07
C ARG A 128 -13.60 16.53 -0.48
N VAL A 129 -14.07 17.58 -1.14
CA VAL A 129 -13.90 18.99 -0.74
C VAL A 129 -14.29 19.23 0.73
N PHE A 130 -15.41 18.66 1.18
CA PHE A 130 -15.91 18.83 2.56
C PHE A 130 -15.16 18.00 3.61
N CYS A 131 -14.21 17.14 3.20
CA CYS A 131 -13.25 16.54 4.12
C CYS A 131 -12.14 17.51 4.52
N GLN A 132 -12.02 18.67 3.87
CA GLN A 132 -11.00 19.68 4.15
C GLN A 132 -9.59 19.07 4.19
N ASN A 133 -9.22 18.34 3.13
CA ASN A 133 -7.87 17.76 2.98
C ASN A 133 -7.47 16.77 4.10
N GLN A 134 -8.45 16.09 4.71
CA GLN A 134 -8.24 15.02 5.70
C GLN A 134 -7.23 13.97 5.21
N PRO A 135 -6.14 13.69 5.95
CA PRO A 135 -5.26 12.55 5.70
C PRO A 135 -6.03 11.23 5.68
N VAL A 136 -5.61 10.33 4.80
CA VAL A 136 -6.25 9.01 4.57
C VAL A 136 -5.30 7.87 4.96
N LEU A 137 -5.82 6.64 5.05
CA LEU A 137 -5.02 5.44 5.32
C LEU A 137 -5.16 4.45 4.16
N PRO A 138 -4.13 3.65 3.83
CA PRO A 138 -4.24 2.60 2.83
C PRO A 138 -5.15 1.45 3.32
N VAL A 139 -5.79 0.75 2.39
CA VAL A 139 -6.64 -0.42 2.66
C VAL A 139 -6.69 -1.42 1.51
N GLY A 140 -6.71 -2.71 1.82
CA GLY A 140 -7.12 -3.76 0.90
C GLY A 140 -8.61 -4.10 1.07
N LEU A 141 -9.33 -4.28 -0.05
CA LEU A 141 -10.72 -4.77 -0.01
C LEU A 141 -10.83 -6.31 0.02
N SER A 142 -9.68 -6.98 -0.05
CA SER A 142 -9.49 -8.44 -0.01
C SER A 142 -8.10 -8.72 0.57
N ASP A 143 -8.00 -9.80 1.34
CA ASP A 143 -6.71 -10.28 1.87
C ASP A 143 -6.01 -11.25 0.90
N MET A 144 -6.67 -11.63 -0.19
CA MET A 144 -6.08 -12.44 -1.27
C MET A 144 -5.37 -11.55 -2.29
N THR A 145 -4.13 -11.90 -2.63
CA THR A 145 -3.31 -11.21 -3.63
C THR A 145 -3.95 -11.31 -5.02
N GLY A 146 -3.76 -10.27 -5.85
CA GLY A 146 -4.27 -10.24 -7.23
C GLY A 146 -5.78 -10.00 -7.40
N VAL A 147 -6.56 -9.88 -6.31
CA VAL A 147 -8.02 -9.67 -6.39
C VAL A 147 -8.40 -8.22 -6.61
N ASP A 148 -7.78 -7.30 -5.87
CA ASP A 148 -8.02 -5.86 -6.00
C ASP A 148 -6.76 -5.07 -5.65
N THR A 149 -6.74 -3.80 -6.05
CA THR A 149 -5.67 -2.85 -5.72
C THR A 149 -5.96 -2.14 -4.41
N VAL A 150 -4.89 -1.64 -3.77
CA VAL A 150 -4.99 -0.80 -2.58
C VAL A 150 -5.92 0.40 -2.84
N LYS A 151 -6.82 0.67 -1.90
CA LYS A 151 -7.66 1.86 -1.86
C LYS A 151 -7.24 2.74 -0.68
N VAL A 152 -7.92 3.88 -0.52
CA VAL A 152 -7.68 4.80 0.59
C VAL A 152 -8.95 5.01 1.43
N TYR A 153 -8.78 4.96 2.75
CA TYR A 153 -9.78 5.21 3.77
C TYR A 153 -9.79 6.65 4.22
N CYS A 154 -10.95 7.30 4.22
CA CYS A 154 -11.09 8.61 4.87
C CYS A 154 -11.76 8.46 6.25
N PRO A 155 -11.06 8.74 7.36
CA PRO A 155 -11.61 8.57 8.70
C PRO A 155 -12.78 9.53 9.02
N ARG A 156 -12.94 10.63 8.26
CA ARG A 156 -14.08 11.56 8.42
C ARG A 156 -15.39 11.03 7.84
N TYR A 157 -15.35 10.07 6.92
CA TYR A 157 -16.53 9.49 6.30
C TYR A 157 -16.46 7.99 6.50
N ILE A 158 -17.04 7.53 7.61
CA ILE A 158 -17.08 6.13 7.97
C ILE A 158 -17.93 5.39 6.94
N ASP A 159 -17.28 4.53 6.16
CA ASP A 159 -17.87 3.29 5.69
C ASP A 159 -16.92 2.16 6.11
N GLY A 160 -17.30 1.47 7.18
CA GLY A 160 -16.48 0.47 7.89
C GLY A 160 -16.54 -0.92 7.28
N ALA A 161 -16.95 -1.05 6.02
CA ALA A 161 -17.33 -2.34 5.44
C ALA A 161 -16.16 -3.28 5.09
N TYR A 162 -14.90 -2.81 4.98
CA TYR A 162 -13.85 -3.60 4.31
C TYR A 162 -12.47 -3.69 5.00
N PHE A 163 -12.28 -3.17 6.22
CA PHE A 163 -10.99 -3.18 6.95
C PHE A 163 -10.87 -4.36 7.93
N GLY A 164 -11.76 -5.35 7.77
CA GLY A 164 -12.32 -6.08 8.90
C GLY A 164 -13.25 -5.17 9.73
N THR A 165 -14.38 -5.68 10.19
CA THR A 165 -15.38 -4.93 10.99
C THR A 165 -14.86 -4.45 12.34
N THR A 166 -13.59 -4.69 12.66
CA THR A 166 -13.05 -4.54 14.00
C THR A 166 -11.89 -3.56 14.06
N PHE A 167 -10.96 -3.50 13.10
CA PHE A 167 -9.75 -2.65 13.24
C PHE A 167 -10.06 -1.15 13.45
N PRO A 168 -10.89 -0.49 12.62
CA PRO A 168 -11.22 0.91 12.85
C PRO A 168 -11.97 1.13 14.18
N HIS A 169 -12.78 0.15 14.58
CA HIS A 169 -13.52 0.18 15.83
C HIS A 169 -12.60 -0.02 17.04
N LEU A 170 -11.65 -0.95 16.96
CA LEU A 170 -10.68 -1.26 18.02
C LEU A 170 -9.74 -0.07 18.23
N LEU A 171 -9.26 0.55 17.14
CA LEU A 171 -8.43 1.75 17.20
C LEU A 171 -9.18 2.91 17.88
N LEU A 172 -10.43 3.17 17.50
CA LEU A 172 -11.23 4.26 18.04
C LEU A 172 -11.77 3.98 19.46
N ILE A 173 -11.93 2.72 19.86
CA ILE A 173 -12.22 2.32 21.25
C ILE A 173 -10.98 2.52 22.12
N THR A 174 -9.80 2.15 21.61
CA THR A 174 -8.53 2.24 22.33
C THR A 174 -8.06 3.70 22.47
N TYR A 175 -8.34 4.53 21.46
CA TYR A 175 -7.95 5.94 21.42
C TYR A 175 -9.14 6.84 21.00
N PRO A 176 -10.08 7.12 21.91
CA PRO A 176 -11.29 7.90 21.61
C PRO A 176 -11.01 9.32 21.11
N GLU A 177 -9.87 9.91 21.47
CA GLU A 177 -9.42 11.24 21.05
C GLU A 177 -9.09 11.33 19.55
N LEU A 178 -8.86 10.20 18.89
CA LEU A 178 -8.60 10.14 17.45
C LEU A 178 -9.89 10.19 16.62
N ALA A 179 -11.06 10.03 17.24
CA ALA A 179 -12.34 10.07 16.55
C ALA A 179 -12.62 11.49 16.03
N PRO A 180 -12.68 11.72 14.71
CA PRO A 180 -12.91 13.06 14.19
C PRO A 180 -14.34 13.51 14.52
N PRO A 181 -14.55 14.81 14.80
CA PRO A 181 -15.90 15.35 14.93
C PRO A 181 -16.66 15.19 13.61
N LYS A 182 -17.98 14.96 13.71
CA LYS A 182 -18.84 14.82 12.52
C LYS A 182 -18.69 16.04 11.61
N PRO A 183 -18.62 15.85 10.28
CA PRO A 183 -18.46 16.96 9.35
C PRO A 183 -19.61 17.97 9.51
N HIS A 184 -19.27 19.25 9.70
CA HIS A 184 -20.25 20.31 9.97
C HIS A 184 -21.08 20.71 8.73
N GLN A 185 -20.65 20.35 7.52
CA GLN A 185 -21.34 20.71 6.28
C GLN A 185 -21.33 19.56 5.28
N THR A 186 -22.48 19.36 4.64
CA THR A 186 -22.68 18.45 3.51
C THR A 186 -22.91 19.24 2.23
N TYR A 187 -22.47 18.71 1.09
CA TYR A 187 -22.73 19.34 -0.20
C TYR A 187 -24.24 19.54 -0.44
N ILE A 188 -24.65 20.77 -0.77
CA ILE A 188 -26.03 21.09 -1.15
C ILE A 188 -26.05 21.47 -2.63
N PRO A 189 -26.50 20.57 -3.53
CA PRO A 189 -26.56 20.87 -4.96
C PRO A 189 -27.57 21.99 -5.23
N LYS A 190 -27.15 22.99 -6.00
CA LYS A 190 -27.99 24.14 -6.39
C LYS A 190 -27.87 24.40 -7.88
N ILE A 191 -28.98 24.76 -8.52
CA ILE A 191 -29.05 25.26 -9.91
C ILE A 191 -29.69 26.65 -9.84
N TYR A 192 -29.00 27.67 -10.38
CA TYR A 192 -29.40 29.09 -10.26
C TYR A 192 -29.73 29.52 -8.82
N GLY A 193 -29.00 29.00 -7.83
CA GLY A 193 -29.21 29.32 -6.41
C GLY A 193 -30.31 28.50 -5.71
N PHE A 194 -31.16 27.77 -6.45
CA PHE A 194 -32.21 26.93 -5.89
C PHE A 194 -31.69 25.53 -5.57
N LYS A 195 -32.06 25.02 -4.38
CA LYS A 195 -31.70 23.66 -3.97
C LYS A 195 -32.41 22.63 -4.86
N ILE A 196 -31.68 21.62 -5.31
CA ILE A 196 -32.30 20.50 -6.02
C ILE A 196 -33.08 19.65 -5.03
N HIS A 197 -34.34 19.35 -5.34
CA HIS A 197 -35.18 18.48 -4.52
C HIS A 197 -34.67 17.04 -4.54
N LYS A 198 -34.76 16.32 -3.40
CA LYS A 198 -34.21 14.95 -3.25
C LYS A 198 -34.72 13.96 -4.31
N THR A 199 -35.98 14.11 -4.71
CA THR A 199 -36.63 13.24 -5.71
C THR A 199 -36.27 13.57 -7.16
N ALA A 200 -35.54 14.67 -7.42
CA ALA A 200 -35.25 15.10 -8.79
C ALA A 200 -34.45 14.03 -9.54
N ARG A 201 -33.49 13.38 -8.88
CA ARG A 201 -32.66 12.33 -9.49
C ARG A 201 -33.49 11.12 -9.92
N GLU A 202 -34.36 10.61 -9.05
CA GLU A 202 -35.25 9.48 -9.37
C GLU A 202 -36.20 9.82 -10.52
N ARG A 203 -36.81 11.02 -10.47
CA ARG A 203 -37.73 11.46 -11.53
C ARG A 203 -37.03 11.54 -12.89
N THR A 204 -35.81 12.07 -12.93
CA THR A 204 -35.02 12.12 -14.18
C THR A 204 -34.68 10.72 -14.71
N LEU A 205 -34.28 9.79 -13.83
CA LEU A 205 -33.98 8.41 -14.22
C LEU A 205 -35.22 7.68 -14.78
N GLN A 206 -36.36 7.83 -14.12
CA GLN A 206 -37.64 7.28 -14.59
C GLN A 206 -38.03 7.85 -15.95
N HIS A 207 -37.86 9.16 -16.14
CA HIS A 207 -38.17 9.81 -17.42
C HIS A 207 -37.26 9.33 -18.56
N GLN A 208 -35.96 9.14 -18.30
CA GLN A 208 -35.02 8.56 -19.26
C GLN A 208 -35.37 7.10 -19.63
N GLN A 209 -35.75 6.29 -18.64
CA GLN A 209 -36.19 4.90 -18.90
C GLN A 209 -37.45 4.86 -19.76
N GLN A 210 -38.43 5.72 -19.48
CA GLN A 210 -39.65 5.83 -20.29
C GLN A 210 -39.34 6.28 -21.73
N GLN A 211 -38.44 7.25 -21.93
CA GLN A 211 -38.04 7.67 -23.27
C GLN A 211 -37.31 6.57 -24.05
N LYS A 212 -36.39 5.84 -23.41
CA LYS A 212 -35.72 4.68 -24.03
C LYS A 212 -36.72 3.58 -24.43
N SER A 213 -37.72 3.31 -23.59
CA SER A 213 -38.76 2.32 -23.90
C SER A 213 -39.69 2.72 -25.05
N ARG A 214 -39.81 4.03 -25.35
CA ARG A 214 -40.58 4.56 -26.47
C ARG A 214 -39.80 4.58 -27.78
N ILE A 215 -38.47 4.66 -27.72
CA ILE A 215 -37.58 4.64 -28.89
C ILE A 215 -37.34 3.19 -29.38
N ASN A 216 -37.43 2.21 -28.47
CA ASN A 216 -37.25 0.79 -28.79
C ASN A 216 -38.56 0.06 -29.17
N LYS A 217 -39.62 0.80 -29.48
CA LYS A 217 -40.89 0.30 -30.04
C LYS A 217 -41.08 0.89 -31.43
#